data_AF-A0A6G3X054-F1
#
_entry.id   AF-A0A6G3X054-F1
#
_cell.length_a   1.000
_cell.length_b   1.000
_cell.length_c   1.000
_cell.angle_alpha   90.00
_cell.angle_beta   90.00
_cell.angle_gamma   90.00
#
_symmetry.space_group_name_H-M   'P 1'
#
loop_
_entity.id
_entity.type
_entity.pdbx_description
1 polymer ?
#
loop_
_entity_poly.entity_id
_entity_poly.type
_entity_poly.pdbx_seq_one_letter_code
_entity_poly.pdbx_strand_id
1 'polypeptide(L)'
;DPAGFVCRPVLTRGMLPAWHPDWVFHGVTLRWAAEFGWRDPNVFLGVNVGTPGQLLLPTGPMDLALWQRAYAENDRLPENRLLALRHGALHGPLAYGLACGAHLAIGNAVPWNEVGTVYREYTTERDLLRESWGITDHAEWRKQLDALLEARNSPPEPDFVLRTRDQLASALGELPSADLWRETAAGHAQDLGADSGTVKGIEELVRRIMRYEARFRADGLLPPDGRVRTTVAYDYGRAVNLARWGLAARYCAPADAEQAIVYAGALSKSAHRSWEEFSAGYSLGRVLRFDEEEYGPFYEKNVLAHRLLAESEGSPWRHIPWR
;
A
#
# COMPACT_ATOMS: atom_id res chain seq x y z
N ASP A 1 -22.35 -28.39 9.66
CA ASP A 1 -21.17 -28.08 10.48
C ASP A 1 -20.97 -29.21 11.52
N PRO A 2 -19.93 -29.19 12.40
CA PRO A 2 -19.72 -30.25 13.40
C PRO A 2 -20.89 -30.47 14.39
N ALA A 3 -21.79 -29.49 14.55
CA ALA A 3 -23.01 -29.59 15.36
C ALA A 3 -24.24 -30.09 14.57
N GLY A 4 -24.09 -30.42 13.28
CA GLY A 4 -25.14 -31.04 12.47
C GLY A 4 -26.09 -30.10 11.72
N PHE A 5 -25.85 -28.78 11.72
CA PHE A 5 -26.64 -27.86 10.89
C PHE A 5 -26.22 -27.91 9.42
N VAL A 6 -27.20 -27.71 8.53
CA VAL A 6 -26.95 -27.50 7.11
C VAL A 6 -26.61 -26.02 6.91
N CYS A 7 -25.46 -25.74 6.32
CA CYS A 7 -24.98 -24.37 6.14
C CYS A 7 -24.41 -24.14 4.75
N ARG A 8 -24.58 -22.92 4.23
CA ARG A 8 -23.79 -22.41 3.11
C ARG A 8 -22.55 -21.70 3.68
N PRO A 9 -21.33 -22.22 3.46
CA PRO A 9 -20.13 -21.66 4.07
C PRO A 9 -19.65 -20.41 3.35
N VAL A 10 -19.21 -19.41 4.12
CA VAL A 10 -18.43 -18.26 3.65
C VAL A 10 -17.22 -18.09 4.57
N LEU A 11 -16.14 -17.54 4.03
CA LEU A 11 -14.92 -17.27 4.78
C LEU A 11 -14.68 -15.77 4.86
N THR A 12 -14.29 -15.29 6.03
CA THR A 12 -13.72 -13.95 6.15
C THR A 12 -12.28 -13.97 5.68
N ARG A 13 -11.76 -12.81 5.26
CA ARG A 13 -10.37 -12.62 4.83
C ARG A 13 -9.35 -13.29 5.77
N GLY A 14 -9.54 -13.17 7.09
CA GLY A 14 -8.62 -13.75 8.07
C GLY A 14 -8.66 -15.26 8.23
N MET A 15 -9.60 -15.95 7.59
CA MET A 15 -9.82 -17.40 7.65
C MET A 15 -9.79 -18.06 6.28
N LEU A 16 -9.29 -17.37 5.24
CA LEU A 16 -9.02 -18.02 3.96
C LEU A 16 -7.97 -19.13 4.15
N PRO A 17 -8.11 -20.29 3.49
CA PRO A 17 -7.11 -21.33 3.54
C PRO A 17 -5.80 -20.86 2.89
N ALA A 18 -4.74 -21.64 3.08
CA ALA A 18 -3.49 -21.43 2.35
C ALA A 18 -3.74 -21.36 0.84
N TRP A 19 -2.91 -20.58 0.16
CA TRP A 19 -2.97 -20.45 -1.30
C TRP A 19 -2.94 -21.82 -1.97
N HIS A 20 -3.79 -22.00 -2.98
CA HIS A 20 -3.85 -23.21 -3.80
C HIS A 20 -3.98 -22.80 -5.27
N PRO A 21 -3.24 -23.45 -6.20
CA PRO A 21 -3.22 -23.04 -7.62
C PRO A 21 -4.59 -23.09 -8.28
N ASP A 22 -5.41 -24.08 -7.91
CA ASP A 22 -6.72 -24.30 -8.52
C ASP A 22 -7.87 -23.53 -7.83
N TRP A 23 -7.59 -22.77 -6.77
CA TRP A 23 -8.63 -22.08 -6.01
C TRP A 23 -8.54 -20.58 -6.22
N VAL A 24 -9.69 -19.94 -6.38
CA VAL A 24 -9.87 -18.49 -6.32
C VAL A 24 -11.08 -18.18 -5.47
N PHE A 25 -11.09 -17.00 -4.85
CA PHE A 25 -12.19 -16.56 -4.00
C PHE A 25 -12.90 -15.37 -4.63
N HIS A 26 -14.22 -15.49 -4.71
CA HIS A 26 -15.11 -14.38 -5.02
C HIS A 26 -15.61 -13.77 -3.71
N GLY A 27 -15.56 -12.45 -3.62
CA GLY A 27 -16.12 -11.72 -2.51
C GLY A 27 -17.64 -11.68 -2.64
N VAL A 28 -18.30 -11.73 -1.50
CA VAL A 28 -19.74 -11.48 -1.41
C VAL A 28 -19.98 -10.48 -0.30
N THR A 29 -20.95 -9.60 -0.50
CA THR A 29 -21.39 -8.68 0.54
C THR A 29 -22.45 -9.34 1.42
N LEU A 30 -22.64 -8.82 2.62
CA LEU A 30 -23.74 -9.26 3.48
C LEU A 30 -25.10 -8.98 2.83
N ARG A 31 -25.21 -7.89 2.06
CA ARG A 31 -26.40 -7.60 1.22
C ARG A 31 -26.64 -8.67 0.16
N TRP A 32 -25.61 -9.05 -0.60
CA TRP A 32 -25.73 -10.12 -1.59
C TRP A 32 -26.18 -11.42 -0.93
N ALA A 33 -25.60 -11.76 0.22
CA ALA A 33 -26.00 -12.94 0.98
C ALA A 33 -27.46 -12.87 1.45
N ALA A 34 -27.95 -11.69 1.83
CA ALA A 34 -29.35 -11.50 2.21
C ALA A 34 -30.32 -11.66 1.01
N GLU A 35 -29.89 -11.23 -0.18
CA GLU A 35 -30.65 -11.27 -1.43
C GLU A 35 -30.53 -12.62 -2.18
N PHE A 36 -29.74 -13.57 -1.65
CA PHE A 36 -29.39 -14.83 -2.30
C PHE A 36 -30.60 -15.74 -2.66
N GLY A 37 -31.77 -15.51 -2.05
CA GLY A 37 -32.97 -16.31 -2.30
C GLY A 37 -33.00 -17.63 -1.54
N TRP A 38 -32.79 -17.58 -0.22
CA TRP A 38 -32.87 -18.72 0.69
C TRP A 38 -34.25 -19.39 0.63
N ARG A 39 -34.30 -20.68 0.27
CA ARG A 39 -35.55 -21.44 0.12
C ARG A 39 -35.89 -22.32 1.33
N ASP A 40 -34.89 -22.68 2.11
CA ASP A 40 -35.03 -23.53 3.29
C ASP A 40 -34.57 -22.75 4.53
N PRO A 41 -35.49 -22.41 5.45
CA PRO A 41 -35.16 -21.64 6.65
C PRO A 41 -34.28 -22.42 7.64
N ASN A 42 -34.11 -23.74 7.47
CA ASN A 42 -33.19 -24.55 8.27
C ASN A 42 -31.74 -24.47 7.78
N VAL A 43 -31.48 -23.81 6.64
CA VAL A 43 -30.13 -23.61 6.13
C VAL A 43 -29.56 -22.31 6.66
N PHE A 44 -28.41 -22.37 7.31
CA PHE A 44 -27.73 -21.20 7.86
C PHE A 44 -26.71 -20.62 6.88
N LEU A 45 -26.39 -19.33 7.01
CA LEU A 45 -25.14 -18.80 6.51
C LEU A 45 -24.05 -19.12 7.55
N GLY A 46 -23.13 -20.01 7.19
CA GLY A 46 -22.04 -20.41 8.06
C GLY A 46 -20.79 -19.57 7.77
N VAL A 47 -20.41 -18.68 8.66
CA VAL A 47 -19.19 -17.89 8.55
C VAL A 47 -18.04 -18.64 9.24
N ASN A 48 -16.93 -18.86 8.54
CA ASN A 48 -15.71 -19.50 9.05
C ASN A 48 -15.98 -20.86 9.73
N VAL A 49 -16.89 -21.65 9.15
CA VAL A 49 -17.30 -22.96 9.68
C VAL A 49 -16.08 -23.85 9.91
N GLY A 50 -16.00 -24.48 11.08
CA GLY A 50 -14.88 -25.34 11.48
C GLY A 50 -13.68 -24.58 12.08
N THR A 51 -13.78 -23.27 12.31
CA THR A 51 -12.72 -22.47 12.95
C THR A 51 -13.19 -21.90 14.30
N PRO A 52 -12.28 -21.41 15.18
CA PRO A 52 -12.68 -20.70 16.40
C PRO A 52 -13.50 -19.42 16.17
N GLY A 53 -13.49 -18.88 14.94
CA GLY A 53 -14.29 -17.72 14.55
C GLY A 53 -15.62 -18.09 13.90
N GLN A 54 -16.11 -19.32 14.09
CA GLN A 54 -17.36 -19.79 13.49
C GLN A 54 -18.56 -18.96 13.98
N LEU A 55 -19.39 -18.53 13.04
CA LEU A 55 -20.69 -17.92 13.32
C LEU A 55 -21.75 -18.56 12.41
N LEU A 56 -22.88 -18.96 13.00
CA LEU A 56 -24.02 -19.49 12.26
C LEU A 56 -25.13 -18.44 12.28
N LEU A 57 -25.46 -17.90 11.10
CA LEU A 57 -26.46 -16.85 10.97
C LEU A 57 -27.76 -17.45 10.37
N PRO A 58 -28.91 -17.33 11.07
CA PRO A 58 -30.20 -17.80 10.57
C PRO A 58 -30.63 -17.05 9.30
N THR A 59 -31.41 -17.70 8.43
CA THR A 59 -31.79 -17.16 7.11
C THR A 59 -33.30 -16.88 7.00
N GLY A 60 -33.98 -16.73 8.15
CA GLY A 60 -35.38 -16.37 8.18
C GLY A 60 -35.63 -14.96 7.61
N PRO A 61 -36.85 -14.64 7.13
CA PRO A 61 -37.12 -13.34 6.51
C PRO A 61 -36.77 -12.13 7.38
N MET A 62 -36.96 -12.23 8.70
CA MET A 62 -36.58 -11.18 9.65
C MET A 62 -35.05 -11.04 9.79
N ASP A 63 -34.32 -12.15 9.78
CA ASP A 63 -32.85 -12.15 9.85
C ASP A 63 -32.24 -11.55 8.59
N LEU A 64 -32.78 -11.89 7.41
CA LEU A 64 -32.33 -11.33 6.13
C LEU A 64 -32.58 -9.81 6.08
N ALA A 65 -33.72 -9.33 6.59
CA ALA A 65 -33.98 -7.89 6.71
C ALA A 65 -33.01 -7.21 7.68
N LEU A 66 -32.63 -7.88 8.78
CA LEU A 66 -31.61 -7.38 9.70
C LEU A 66 -30.24 -7.29 9.02
N TRP A 67 -29.87 -8.28 8.20
CA TRP A 67 -28.60 -8.26 7.46
C TRP A 67 -28.53 -7.12 6.45
N GLN A 68 -29.62 -6.86 5.72
CA GLN A 68 -29.71 -5.73 4.80
C GLN A 68 -29.56 -4.40 5.53
N ARG A 69 -30.23 -4.26 6.68
CA ARG A 69 -30.11 -3.07 7.53
C ARG A 69 -28.69 -2.90 8.06
N ALA A 70 -28.10 -3.96 8.62
CA ALA A 70 -26.74 -3.94 9.12
C ALA A 70 -25.74 -3.59 8.01
N TYR A 71 -25.95 -4.12 6.80
CA TYR A 71 -25.16 -3.73 5.64
C TYR A 71 -25.36 -2.23 5.33
N ALA A 72 -26.58 -1.74 5.16
CA ALA A 72 -26.84 -0.33 4.84
C ALA A 72 -26.26 0.65 5.89
N GLU A 73 -26.29 0.28 7.17
CA GLU A 73 -25.72 1.08 8.26
C GLU A 73 -24.18 1.02 8.31
N ASN A 74 -23.57 -0.02 7.74
CA ASN A 74 -22.13 -0.28 7.81
C ASN A 74 -21.43 -0.40 6.44
N ASP A 75 -22.09 -0.06 5.33
CA ASP A 75 -21.57 -0.13 3.95
C ASP A 75 -20.58 1.01 3.67
N ARG A 76 -19.58 1.10 4.53
CA ARG A 76 -18.37 1.84 4.26
C ARG A 76 -17.32 0.79 4.03
N LEU A 77 -16.77 0.75 2.82
CA LEU A 77 -15.50 0.08 2.60
C LEU A 77 -14.58 0.59 3.70
N PRO A 78 -14.10 -0.27 4.61
CA PRO A 78 -13.13 0.18 5.59
C PRO A 78 -11.94 0.62 4.74
N GLU A 79 -11.67 1.91 4.65
CA GLU A 79 -10.40 2.44 4.15
C GLU A 79 -9.59 2.89 5.36
N ASN A 80 -8.29 3.03 5.17
CA ASN A 80 -7.39 3.63 6.14
C ASN A 80 -7.37 2.92 7.50
N ARG A 81 -7.29 1.58 7.51
CA ARG A 81 -7.17 0.78 8.73
C ARG A 81 -5.88 -0.02 8.76
N LEU A 82 -5.20 0.03 9.90
CA LEU A 82 -4.09 -0.87 10.19
C LEU A 82 -4.65 -2.23 10.61
N LEU A 83 -4.52 -3.23 9.75
CA LEU A 83 -4.98 -4.59 9.98
C LEU A 83 -3.80 -5.57 9.91
N ALA A 84 -3.84 -6.61 10.72
CA ALA A 84 -2.88 -7.71 10.70
C ALA A 84 -3.60 -9.05 10.94
N LEU A 85 -3.15 -10.10 10.26
CA LEU A 85 -3.55 -11.47 10.57
C LEU A 85 -2.74 -11.96 11.78
N ARG A 86 -3.40 -12.66 12.70
CA ARG A 86 -2.71 -13.27 13.86
C ARG A 86 -1.67 -14.33 13.45
N HIS A 87 -1.86 -14.93 12.28
CA HIS A 87 -1.01 -15.99 11.72
C HIS A 87 -0.14 -15.52 10.54
N GLY A 88 -0.19 -14.23 10.20
CA GLY A 88 0.63 -13.66 9.13
C GLY A 88 2.11 -13.50 9.51
N ALA A 89 2.93 -13.06 8.56
CA ALA A 89 4.37 -12.89 8.77
C ALA A 89 4.67 -11.73 9.73
N LEU A 90 5.13 -12.03 10.95
CA LEU A 90 5.45 -11.01 11.97
C LEU A 90 6.94 -10.73 12.12
N HIS A 91 7.81 -11.60 11.60
CA HIS A 91 9.26 -11.52 11.76
C HIS A 91 10.00 -11.90 10.48
N GLY A 92 11.28 -11.53 10.41
CA GLY A 92 12.18 -11.89 9.33
C GLY A 92 12.03 -11.03 8.07
N PRO A 93 12.79 -11.37 7.00
CA PRO A 93 12.88 -10.54 5.80
C PRO A 93 11.54 -10.33 5.08
N LEU A 94 10.67 -11.34 5.07
CA LEU A 94 9.35 -11.25 4.46
C LEU A 94 8.45 -10.25 5.20
N ALA A 95 8.41 -10.33 6.53
CA ALA A 95 7.65 -9.37 7.34
C ALA A 95 8.19 -7.94 7.18
N TYR A 96 9.51 -7.77 7.10
CA TYR A 96 10.12 -6.48 6.81
C TYR A 96 9.68 -5.92 5.46
N GLY A 97 9.74 -6.72 4.39
CA GLY A 97 9.28 -6.31 3.06
C GLY A 97 7.79 -5.95 3.05
N LEU A 98 6.96 -6.76 3.70
CA LEU A 98 5.52 -6.48 3.86
C LEU A 98 5.27 -5.17 4.61
N ALA A 99 6.08 -4.87 5.64
CA ALA A 99 6.01 -3.62 6.38
C ALA A 99 6.37 -2.38 5.54
N CYS A 100 7.22 -2.52 4.51
CA CYS A 100 7.47 -1.46 3.53
C CYS A 100 6.24 -1.18 2.65
N GLY A 101 5.40 -2.18 2.40
CA GLY A 101 4.14 -2.02 1.64
C GLY A 101 2.95 -1.53 2.48
N ALA A 102 3.13 -1.29 3.78
CA ALA A 102 2.02 -1.10 4.71
C ALA A 102 1.22 0.20 4.50
N HIS A 103 1.84 1.25 3.95
CA HIS A 103 1.14 2.50 3.58
C HIS A 103 -0.08 2.25 2.69
N LEU A 104 0.09 1.45 1.64
CA LEU A 104 -0.99 1.14 0.71
C LEU A 104 -1.94 0.06 1.28
N ALA A 105 -1.42 -0.87 2.09
CA ALA A 105 -2.24 -1.85 2.79
C ALA A 105 -3.26 -1.17 3.73
N ILE A 106 -2.85 -0.12 4.44
CA ILE A 106 -3.71 0.71 5.27
C ILE A 106 -4.80 1.38 4.43
N GLY A 107 -4.41 2.06 3.34
CA GLY A 107 -5.34 2.73 2.45
C GLY A 107 -6.41 1.78 1.90
N ASN A 108 -6.02 0.54 1.58
CA ASN A 108 -6.91 -0.50 1.08
C ASN A 108 -7.62 -1.34 2.18
N ALA A 109 -7.33 -1.06 3.45
CA ALA A 109 -7.69 -1.87 4.63
C ALA A 109 -7.60 -3.38 4.38
N VAL A 110 -6.42 -3.80 3.95
CA VAL A 110 -6.05 -5.21 3.88
C VAL A 110 -5.00 -5.50 4.95
N PRO A 111 -4.91 -6.74 5.46
CA PRO A 111 -3.87 -7.09 6.41
C PRO A 111 -2.48 -6.79 5.82
N TRP A 112 -1.58 -6.16 6.59
CA TRP A 112 -0.25 -5.83 6.07
C TRP A 112 0.66 -7.06 5.96
N ASN A 113 0.49 -8.05 6.84
CA ASN A 113 1.39 -9.18 7.04
C ASN A 113 1.00 -10.46 6.26
N GLU A 114 0.42 -10.30 5.07
CA GLU A 114 0.04 -11.43 4.20
C GLU A 114 0.39 -11.13 2.73
N VAL A 115 0.91 -12.16 2.05
CA VAL A 115 1.57 -12.07 0.73
C VAL A 115 0.62 -11.78 -0.42
N GLY A 116 -0.69 -12.00 -0.32
CA GLY A 116 -1.63 -11.64 -1.37
C GLY A 116 -2.82 -12.58 -1.55
N THR A 117 -2.91 -13.66 -0.78
CA THR A 117 -4.10 -14.53 -0.77
C THR A 117 -5.34 -13.79 -0.23
N VAL A 118 -5.11 -12.73 0.55
CA VAL A 118 -6.10 -12.01 1.36
C VAL A 118 -6.21 -10.52 0.96
N TYR A 119 -5.93 -10.16 -0.30
CA TYR A 119 -6.03 -8.76 -0.75
C TYR A 119 -7.50 -8.32 -0.93
N ARG A 120 -8.06 -8.31 -2.14
CA ARG A 120 -9.50 -8.28 -2.38
C ARG A 120 -9.91 -9.57 -3.11
N GLU A 121 -11.00 -9.54 -3.86
CA GLU A 121 -11.52 -10.69 -4.59
C GLU A 121 -10.92 -10.83 -6.00
N TYR A 122 -10.73 -12.08 -6.44
CA TYR A 122 -10.01 -12.39 -7.68
C TYR A 122 -10.40 -11.54 -8.90
N THR A 123 -11.70 -11.31 -9.11
CA THR A 123 -12.21 -10.49 -10.22
C THR A 123 -11.84 -9.01 -10.07
N THR A 124 -12.06 -8.44 -8.88
CA THR A 124 -11.72 -7.04 -8.59
C THR A 124 -10.22 -6.79 -8.75
N GLU A 125 -9.34 -7.70 -8.31
CA GLU A 125 -7.89 -7.55 -8.53
C GLU A 125 -7.52 -7.55 -10.01
N ARG A 126 -8.11 -8.46 -10.80
CA ARG A 126 -7.82 -8.54 -12.23
C ARG A 126 -8.30 -7.31 -12.99
N ASP A 127 -9.46 -6.78 -12.63
CA ASP A 127 -10.00 -5.56 -13.24
C ASP A 127 -9.16 -4.34 -12.84
N LEU A 128 -8.76 -4.22 -11.58
CA LEU A 128 -7.85 -3.17 -11.13
C LEU A 128 -6.50 -3.21 -11.85
N LEU A 129 -5.91 -4.39 -12.00
CA LEU A 129 -4.64 -4.55 -12.72
C LEU A 129 -4.78 -4.21 -14.20
N ARG A 130 -5.87 -4.62 -14.85
CA ARG A 130 -6.15 -4.29 -16.25
C ARG A 130 -6.34 -2.78 -16.44
N GLU A 131 -7.20 -2.17 -15.64
CA GLU A 131 -7.63 -0.78 -15.83
C GLU A 131 -6.59 0.24 -15.36
N SER A 132 -5.95 -0.01 -14.20
CA SER A 132 -5.03 0.96 -13.60
C SER A 132 -3.56 0.74 -13.98
N TRP A 133 -3.21 -0.47 -14.44
CA TRP A 133 -1.82 -0.83 -14.76
C TRP A 133 -1.61 -1.36 -16.17
N GLY A 134 -2.68 -1.67 -16.90
CA GLY A 134 -2.58 -2.34 -18.21
C GLY A 134 -2.01 -3.75 -18.10
N ILE A 135 -2.19 -4.42 -16.96
CA ILE A 135 -1.64 -5.77 -16.72
C ILE A 135 -2.75 -6.80 -16.90
N THR A 136 -2.56 -7.69 -17.86
CA THR A 136 -3.48 -8.78 -18.22
C THR A 136 -2.85 -10.16 -18.13
N ASP A 137 -1.53 -10.24 -18.00
CA ASP A 137 -0.78 -11.49 -17.87
C ASP A 137 0.48 -11.38 -16.98
N HIS A 138 1.20 -12.49 -16.84
CA HIS A 138 2.45 -12.59 -16.06
C HIS A 138 3.58 -11.73 -16.63
N ALA A 139 3.72 -11.63 -17.95
CA ALA A 139 4.83 -10.90 -18.58
C ALA A 139 4.69 -9.40 -18.35
N GLU A 140 3.47 -8.86 -18.51
CA GLU A 140 3.15 -7.47 -18.20
C GLU A 140 3.30 -7.17 -16.71
N TRP A 141 2.85 -8.08 -15.85
CA TRP A 141 3.05 -7.97 -14.40
C TRP A 141 4.53 -7.88 -14.04
N ARG A 142 5.35 -8.79 -14.58
CA ARG A 142 6.79 -8.83 -14.30
C ARG A 142 7.48 -7.55 -14.78
N LYS A 143 7.15 -7.07 -15.98
CA LYS A 143 7.66 -5.81 -16.51
C LYS A 143 7.38 -4.61 -15.60
N GLN A 144 6.14 -4.49 -15.11
CA GLN A 144 5.75 -3.40 -14.22
C GLN A 144 6.40 -3.53 -12.83
N LEU A 145 6.54 -4.75 -12.33
CA LEU A 145 7.24 -5.03 -11.08
C LEU A 145 8.71 -4.67 -11.16
N ASP A 146 9.41 -5.07 -12.22
CA ASP A 146 10.82 -4.76 -12.43
C ASP A 146 11.04 -3.25 -12.50
N ALA A 147 10.17 -2.53 -13.22
CA ALA A 147 10.22 -1.07 -13.27
C ALA A 147 10.09 -0.40 -11.88
N LEU A 148 9.25 -0.94 -10.98
CA LEU A 148 9.15 -0.47 -9.60
C LEU A 148 10.39 -0.81 -8.77
N LEU A 149 10.90 -2.05 -8.90
CA LEU A 149 12.11 -2.49 -8.18
C LEU A 149 13.36 -1.72 -8.62
N GLU A 150 13.39 -1.22 -9.85
CA GLU A 150 14.47 -0.38 -10.38
C GLU A 150 14.22 1.12 -10.15
N ALA A 151 13.15 1.49 -9.43
CA ALA A 151 12.72 2.87 -9.19
C ALA A 151 12.55 3.70 -10.48
N ARG A 152 12.04 3.07 -11.54
CA ARG A 152 11.74 3.66 -12.86
C ARG A 152 10.25 3.85 -13.12
N ASN A 153 9.37 3.57 -12.16
CA ASN A 153 7.94 3.83 -12.33
C ASN A 153 7.59 5.29 -12.04
N SER A 154 8.32 5.93 -11.13
CA SER A 154 8.15 7.34 -10.82
C SER A 154 9.05 8.23 -11.68
N PRO A 155 8.67 9.49 -11.92
CA PRO A 155 9.50 10.44 -12.65
C PRO A 155 10.88 10.62 -11.98
N PRO A 156 11.98 10.74 -12.74
CA PRO A 156 13.34 10.83 -12.18
C PRO A 156 13.66 12.21 -11.56
N GLU A 157 12.91 13.25 -11.90
CA GLU A 157 13.19 14.65 -11.55
C GLU A 157 13.16 14.93 -10.04
N PRO A 158 12.19 14.43 -9.24
CA PRO A 158 12.20 14.61 -7.79
C PRO A 158 13.47 14.09 -7.14
N ASP A 159 13.90 12.90 -7.55
CA ASP A 159 15.09 12.26 -7.00
C ASP A 159 16.38 12.94 -7.48
N PHE A 160 16.39 13.44 -8.71
CA PHE A 160 17.46 14.30 -9.20
C PHE A 160 17.63 15.56 -8.35
N VAL A 161 16.56 16.32 -8.10
CA VAL A 161 16.68 17.57 -7.32
C VAL A 161 17.04 17.32 -5.86
N LEU A 162 16.52 16.24 -5.25
CA LEU A 162 16.86 15.86 -3.88
C LEU A 162 18.34 15.43 -3.75
N ARG A 163 18.86 14.68 -4.72
CA ARG A 163 20.29 14.32 -4.77
C ARG A 163 21.18 15.56 -4.92
N THR A 164 20.79 16.52 -5.77
CA THR A 164 21.52 17.79 -5.89
C THR A 164 21.59 18.54 -4.55
N ARG A 165 20.49 18.57 -3.79
CA ARG A 165 20.48 19.16 -2.44
C ARG A 165 21.45 18.47 -1.49
N ASP A 166 21.43 17.14 -1.44
CA ASP A 166 22.29 16.38 -0.53
C ASP A 166 23.78 16.49 -0.92
N GLN A 167 24.09 16.55 -2.21
CA GLN A 167 25.46 16.81 -2.70
C GLN A 167 25.95 18.21 -2.33
N LEU A 168 25.12 19.25 -2.56
CA LEU A 168 25.42 20.61 -2.12
C LEU A 168 25.64 20.67 -0.60
N ALA A 169 24.77 20.03 0.18
CA ALA A 169 24.89 20.03 1.62
C ALA A 169 26.18 19.34 2.10
N SER A 170 26.58 18.26 1.44
CA SER A 170 27.86 17.60 1.73
C SER A 170 29.07 18.46 1.35
N ALA A 171 28.98 19.27 0.30
CA ALA A 171 30.07 20.15 -0.14
C ALA A 171 30.21 21.39 0.74
N LEU A 172 29.10 21.96 1.21
CA LEU A 172 29.07 23.15 2.07
C LEU A 172 29.30 22.83 3.55
N GLY A 173 28.99 21.59 3.97
CA GLY A 173 28.95 21.21 5.39
C GLY A 173 27.68 21.66 6.12
N GLU A 174 26.76 22.31 5.42
CA GLU A 174 25.47 22.80 5.91
C GLU A 174 24.40 22.73 4.82
N LEU A 175 23.13 22.93 5.17
CA LEU A 175 22.06 22.93 4.19
C LEU A 175 22.17 24.15 3.24
N PRO A 176 22.10 23.96 1.91
CA PRO A 176 22.13 25.08 0.99
C PRO A 176 20.89 25.95 1.13
N SER A 177 21.01 27.23 0.76
CA SER A 177 19.85 28.11 0.61
C SER A 177 18.90 27.59 -0.48
N ALA A 178 17.63 27.98 -0.40
CA ALA A 178 16.62 27.59 -1.38
C ALA A 178 16.97 28.04 -2.81
N ASP A 179 17.51 29.26 -2.95
CA ASP A 179 17.93 29.78 -4.25
C ASP A 179 19.15 29.03 -4.80
N LEU A 180 20.16 28.77 -3.97
CA LEU A 180 21.34 28.00 -4.39
C LEU A 180 20.95 26.59 -4.84
N TRP A 181 20.08 25.91 -4.08
CA TRP A 181 19.59 24.59 -4.46
C TRP A 181 18.83 24.63 -5.80
N ARG A 182 17.91 25.57 -5.96
CA ARG A 182 17.10 25.73 -7.18
C ARG A 182 17.97 26.00 -8.40
N GLU A 183 18.86 26.99 -8.31
CA GLU A 183 19.73 27.42 -9.40
C GLU A 183 20.74 26.32 -9.78
N THR A 184 21.31 25.62 -8.79
CA THR A 184 22.23 24.51 -9.08
C THR A 184 21.50 23.34 -9.75
N ALA A 185 20.29 22.99 -9.29
CA ALA A 185 19.51 21.92 -9.91
C ALA A 185 19.11 22.27 -11.34
N ALA A 186 18.68 23.51 -11.58
CA ALA A 186 18.35 24.03 -12.91
C ALA A 186 19.58 24.06 -13.84
N GLY A 187 20.72 24.55 -13.34
CA GLY A 187 21.99 24.58 -14.07
C GLY A 187 22.48 23.18 -14.44
N HIS A 188 22.47 22.24 -13.50
CA HIS A 188 22.80 20.83 -13.79
C HIS A 188 21.85 20.21 -14.83
N ALA A 189 20.54 20.50 -14.78
CA ALA A 189 19.61 20.02 -15.78
C ALA A 189 19.94 20.61 -17.18
N GLN A 190 20.26 21.91 -17.23
CA GLN A 190 20.68 22.59 -18.45
C GLN A 190 21.98 22.00 -19.02
N ASP A 191 22.97 21.73 -18.18
CA ASP A 191 24.25 21.11 -18.57
C ASP A 191 24.07 19.70 -19.14
N LEU A 192 23.04 18.97 -18.67
CA LEU A 192 22.62 17.69 -19.21
C LEU A 192 21.80 17.81 -20.52
N GLY A 193 21.61 19.02 -21.04
CA GLY A 193 20.91 19.28 -22.29
C GLY A 193 19.39 19.38 -22.17
N ALA A 194 18.85 19.60 -20.96
CA ALA A 194 17.42 19.82 -20.78
C ALA A 194 16.95 21.10 -21.49
N ASP A 195 15.75 21.06 -22.07
CA ASP A 195 15.12 22.23 -22.67
C ASP A 195 14.66 23.26 -21.61
N SER A 196 14.31 24.47 -22.07
CA SER A 196 13.89 25.56 -21.18
C SER A 196 12.62 25.26 -20.38
N GLY A 197 11.72 24.43 -20.91
CA GLY A 197 10.51 24.00 -20.21
C GLY A 197 10.84 23.06 -19.04
N THR A 198 11.74 22.12 -19.28
CA THR A 198 12.24 21.16 -18.29
C THR A 198 13.02 21.88 -17.19
N VAL A 199 13.90 22.81 -17.53
CA VAL A 199 14.65 23.63 -16.57
C VAL A 199 13.68 24.41 -15.67
N LYS A 200 12.67 25.07 -16.25
CA LYS A 200 11.62 25.76 -15.46
C LYS A 200 10.83 24.79 -14.57
N GLY A 201 10.57 23.58 -15.06
CA GLY A 201 9.93 22.51 -14.29
C GLY A 201 10.75 22.08 -13.07
N ILE A 202 12.07 21.98 -13.20
CA ILE A 202 13.00 21.68 -12.10
C ILE A 202 12.96 22.79 -11.04
N GLU A 203 12.96 24.05 -11.46
CA GLU A 203 12.88 25.18 -10.52
C GLU A 203 11.57 25.15 -9.71
N GLU A 204 10.44 24.91 -10.37
CA GLU A 204 9.15 24.81 -9.70
C GLU A 204 9.08 23.57 -8.79
N LEU A 205 9.64 22.45 -9.22
CA LEU A 205 9.68 21.21 -8.44
C LEU A 205 10.40 21.41 -7.10
N VAL A 206 11.52 22.15 -7.08
CA VAL A 206 12.22 22.51 -5.84
C VAL A 206 11.28 23.26 -4.89
N ARG A 207 10.52 24.24 -5.40
CA ARG A 207 9.56 25.00 -4.58
C ARG A 207 8.43 24.11 -4.04
N ARG A 208 7.89 23.21 -4.88
CA ARG A 208 6.86 22.23 -4.48
C ARG A 208 7.36 21.33 -3.35
N ILE A 209 8.57 20.79 -3.48
CA ILE A 209 9.17 19.93 -2.44
C ILE A 209 9.28 20.70 -1.12
N MET A 210 9.74 21.95 -1.14
CA MET A 210 9.83 22.77 0.07
C MET A 210 8.47 22.98 0.74
N ARG A 211 7.41 23.23 -0.04
CA ARG A 211 6.04 23.38 0.48
C ARG A 211 5.54 22.09 1.12
N TYR A 212 5.73 20.95 0.47
CA TYR A 212 5.39 19.65 1.07
C TYR A 212 6.21 19.32 2.31
N GLU A 213 7.52 19.57 2.34
CA GLU A 213 8.35 19.35 3.53
C GLU A 213 7.95 20.28 4.69
N ALA A 214 7.60 21.54 4.40
CA ALA A 214 7.03 22.43 5.42
C ALA A 214 5.73 21.88 5.99
N ARG A 215 4.83 21.38 5.11
CA ARG A 215 3.57 20.79 5.53
C ARG A 215 3.75 19.48 6.31
N PHE A 216 4.64 18.59 5.85
CA PHE A 216 4.99 17.36 6.57
C PHE A 216 5.53 17.63 7.96
N ARG A 217 6.29 18.71 8.16
CA ARG A 217 6.73 19.12 9.50
C ARG A 217 5.58 19.61 10.37
N ALA A 218 4.68 20.43 9.80
CA ALA A 218 3.51 20.93 10.50
C ALA A 218 2.57 19.78 10.95
N ASP A 219 2.42 18.75 10.12
CA ASP A 219 1.51 17.62 10.38
C ASP A 219 2.20 16.40 11.03
N GLY A 220 3.48 16.53 11.41
CA GLY A 220 4.21 15.53 12.20
C GLY A 220 4.79 14.34 11.43
N LEU A 221 4.80 14.39 10.09
CA LEU A 221 5.40 13.37 9.22
C LEU A 221 6.93 13.52 9.10
N LEU A 222 7.45 14.73 9.31
CA LEU A 222 8.86 15.02 9.46
C LEU A 222 9.14 15.70 10.81
N PRO A 223 10.31 15.47 11.43
CA PRO A 223 10.75 16.28 12.58
C PRO A 223 11.04 17.74 12.14
N PRO A 224 11.16 18.70 13.08
CA PRO A 224 11.31 20.13 12.75
C PRO A 224 12.43 20.48 11.74
N ASP A 225 13.56 19.79 11.83
CA ASP A 225 14.70 19.95 10.90
C ASP A 225 14.79 18.81 9.86
N GLY A 226 13.73 17.99 9.79
CA GLY A 226 13.61 16.85 8.91
C GLY A 226 13.44 17.26 7.45
N ARG A 227 13.96 16.40 6.57
CA ARG A 227 13.85 16.55 5.12
C ARG A 227 13.82 15.19 4.44
N VAL A 228 13.25 15.12 3.24
CA VAL A 228 13.21 13.91 2.42
C VAL A 228 14.49 13.80 1.59
N ARG A 229 15.17 12.66 1.62
CA ARG A 229 16.42 12.47 0.85
C ARG A 229 16.22 11.79 -0.51
N THR A 230 15.16 11.01 -0.62
CA THR A 230 14.79 10.31 -1.85
C THR A 230 13.32 9.90 -1.76
N THR A 231 12.69 9.75 -2.91
CA THR A 231 11.30 9.35 -3.14
C THR A 231 11.15 7.90 -3.58
N VAL A 232 12.25 7.15 -3.77
CA VAL A 232 12.21 5.76 -4.25
C VAL A 232 11.39 4.80 -3.38
N ALA A 233 11.20 5.14 -2.10
CA ALA A 233 10.29 4.41 -1.21
C ALA A 233 8.87 4.28 -1.80
N TYR A 234 8.40 5.25 -2.59
CA TYR A 234 7.09 5.16 -3.23
C TYR A 234 7.02 3.98 -4.20
N ASP A 235 8.04 3.82 -5.04
CA ASP A 235 8.14 2.71 -5.98
C ASP A 235 8.33 1.37 -5.23
N TYR A 236 9.20 1.31 -4.23
CA TYR A 236 9.44 0.08 -3.47
C TYR A 236 8.22 -0.37 -2.66
N GLY A 237 7.52 0.54 -1.99
CA GLY A 237 6.27 0.23 -1.29
C GLY A 237 5.16 -0.23 -2.25
N ARG A 238 5.11 0.33 -3.47
CA ARG A 238 4.22 -0.16 -4.53
C ARG A 238 4.65 -1.50 -5.10
N ALA A 239 5.96 -1.78 -5.23
CA ALA A 239 6.47 -3.07 -5.68
C ALA A 239 5.98 -4.20 -4.77
N VAL A 240 6.01 -3.98 -3.45
CA VAL A 240 5.43 -4.91 -2.47
C VAL A 240 3.96 -5.16 -2.77
N ASN A 241 3.15 -4.13 -3.01
CA ASN A 241 1.72 -4.32 -3.27
C ASN A 241 1.44 -4.91 -4.66
N LEU A 242 2.23 -4.58 -5.68
CA LEU A 242 2.11 -5.19 -7.01
C LEU A 242 2.46 -6.68 -6.99
N ALA A 243 3.43 -7.09 -6.16
CA ALA A 243 3.69 -8.50 -5.92
C ALA A 243 2.48 -9.21 -5.31
N ARG A 244 1.83 -8.56 -4.31
CA ARG A 244 0.63 -9.09 -3.66
C ARG A 244 -0.56 -9.20 -4.61
N TRP A 245 -0.77 -8.18 -5.45
CA TRP A 245 -1.83 -8.20 -6.48
C TRP A 245 -1.56 -9.24 -7.57
N GLY A 246 -0.29 -9.42 -7.98
CA GLY A 246 0.10 -10.45 -8.93
C GLY A 246 -0.29 -11.85 -8.44
N LEU A 247 -0.02 -12.13 -7.17
CA LEU A 247 -0.39 -13.40 -6.55
C LEU A 247 -1.92 -13.58 -6.49
N ALA A 248 -2.62 -12.55 -6.02
CA ALA A 248 -4.09 -12.54 -5.93
C ALA A 248 -4.75 -12.78 -7.30
N ALA A 249 -4.21 -12.16 -8.36
CA ALA A 249 -4.67 -12.26 -9.74
C ALA A 249 -4.18 -13.51 -10.49
N ARG A 250 -3.39 -14.38 -9.85
CA ARG A 250 -2.80 -15.59 -10.45
C ARG A 250 -1.83 -15.29 -11.60
N TYR A 251 -1.17 -14.14 -11.57
CA TYR A 251 -0.10 -13.81 -12.50
C TYR A 251 1.26 -14.33 -12.03
N CYS A 252 1.45 -14.67 -10.76
CA CYS A 252 2.69 -15.29 -10.27
C CYS A 252 2.44 -16.36 -9.19
N ALA A 253 3.46 -17.17 -8.90
CA ALA A 253 3.43 -18.15 -7.83
C ALA A 253 3.78 -17.50 -6.47
N PRO A 254 3.41 -18.14 -5.33
CA PRO A 254 3.75 -17.61 -4.00
C PRO A 254 5.24 -17.29 -3.82
N ALA A 255 6.14 -18.17 -4.27
CA ALA A 255 7.58 -17.98 -4.15
C ALA A 255 8.08 -16.73 -4.88
N ASP A 256 7.55 -16.44 -6.07
CA ASP A 256 7.91 -15.25 -6.85
C ASP A 256 7.48 -13.96 -6.14
N ALA A 257 6.26 -13.96 -5.57
CA ALA A 257 5.74 -12.83 -4.82
C ALA A 257 6.55 -12.59 -3.54
N GLU A 258 6.83 -13.65 -2.76
CA GLU A 258 7.65 -13.56 -1.56
C GLU A 258 9.05 -13.02 -1.85
N GLN A 259 9.71 -13.54 -2.89
CA GLN A 259 11.04 -13.09 -3.29
C GLN A 259 11.04 -11.62 -3.69
N ALA A 260 10.05 -11.17 -4.47
CA ALA A 260 9.91 -9.76 -4.85
C ALA A 260 9.69 -8.84 -3.64
N ILE A 261 8.87 -9.27 -2.67
CA ILE A 261 8.60 -8.50 -1.44
C ILE A 261 9.87 -8.40 -0.59
N VAL A 262 10.60 -9.50 -0.40
CA VAL A 262 11.87 -9.50 0.33
C VAL A 262 12.88 -8.58 -0.35
N TYR A 263 12.97 -8.63 -1.68
CA TYR A 263 13.89 -7.79 -2.43
C TYR A 263 13.54 -6.30 -2.35
N ALA A 264 12.26 -5.94 -2.49
CA ALA A 264 11.78 -4.57 -2.27
C ALA A 264 12.09 -4.07 -0.85
N GLY A 265 11.97 -4.95 0.16
CA GLY A 265 12.38 -4.66 1.54
C GLY A 265 13.88 -4.37 1.66
N ALA A 266 14.73 -5.18 1.01
CA ALA A 266 16.18 -4.95 1.00
C ALA A 266 16.57 -3.63 0.32
N LEU A 267 15.95 -3.30 -0.82
CA LEU A 267 16.13 -2.01 -1.50
C LEU A 267 15.71 -0.84 -0.60
N SER A 268 14.56 -0.96 0.07
CA SER A 268 14.06 0.04 1.03
C SER A 268 15.04 0.24 2.19
N LYS A 269 15.55 -0.86 2.77
CA LYS A 269 16.55 -0.83 3.86
C LYS A 269 17.86 -0.16 3.43
N SER A 270 18.25 -0.30 2.16
CA SER A 270 19.45 0.34 1.61
C SER A 270 19.27 1.83 1.34
N ALA A 271 18.08 2.26 0.89
CA ALA A 271 17.82 3.64 0.50
C ALA A 271 17.52 4.57 1.69
N HIS A 272 17.01 4.04 2.81
CA HIS A 272 16.58 4.83 3.97
C HIS A 272 17.25 4.38 5.28
N ARG A 273 17.20 5.22 6.31
CA ARG A 273 17.85 4.99 7.61
C ARG A 273 16.89 4.72 8.76
N SER A 274 15.59 4.96 8.57
CA SER A 274 14.54 4.61 9.53
C SER A 274 13.19 4.43 8.83
N TRP A 275 12.21 3.92 9.58
CA TRP A 275 10.82 3.82 9.11
C TRP A 275 10.19 5.18 8.81
N GLU A 276 10.48 6.19 9.63
CA GLU A 276 9.98 7.56 9.46
C GLU A 276 10.54 8.19 8.19
N GLU A 277 11.84 7.99 7.92
CA GLU A 277 12.45 8.45 6.68
C GLU A 277 11.87 7.75 5.45
N PHE A 278 11.68 6.42 5.52
CA PHE A 278 11.00 5.66 4.48
C PHE A 278 9.58 6.21 4.23
N SER A 279 8.84 6.47 5.31
CA SER A 279 7.50 7.05 5.24
C SER A 279 7.49 8.42 4.56
N ALA A 280 8.47 9.27 4.86
CA ALA A 280 8.58 10.59 4.28
C ALA A 280 8.89 10.53 2.78
N GLY A 281 9.81 9.63 2.39
CA GLY A 281 10.11 9.35 0.98
C GLY A 281 8.90 8.82 0.22
N TYR A 282 8.19 7.84 0.78
CA TYR A 282 6.96 7.29 0.21
C TYR A 282 5.90 8.37 0.00
N SER A 283 5.69 9.19 1.04
CA SER A 283 4.65 10.21 1.04
C SER A 283 4.95 11.31 0.03
N LEU A 284 6.20 11.80 -0.03
CA LEU A 284 6.60 12.81 -1.00
C LEU A 284 6.47 12.29 -2.44
N GLY A 285 6.96 11.07 -2.71
CA GLY A 285 6.87 10.46 -4.04
C GLY A 285 5.43 10.33 -4.53
N ARG A 286 4.50 10.02 -3.63
CA ARG A 286 3.07 9.94 -3.96
C ARG A 286 2.46 11.32 -4.24
N VAL A 287 2.63 12.29 -3.36
CA VAL A 287 1.94 13.60 -3.51
C VAL A 287 2.46 14.39 -4.70
N LEU A 288 3.76 14.29 -5.02
CA LEU A 288 4.32 14.93 -6.21
C LEU A 288 3.69 14.44 -7.52
N ARG A 289 3.17 13.19 -7.54
CA ARG A 289 2.53 12.58 -8.71
C ARG A 289 1.03 12.88 -8.83
N PHE A 290 0.32 13.04 -7.73
CA PHE A 290 -1.15 12.97 -7.76
C PHE A 290 -1.88 14.08 -6.99
N ASP A 291 -1.20 14.81 -6.11
CA ASP A 291 -1.90 15.72 -5.18
C ASP A 291 -1.99 17.16 -5.70
N GLU A 292 -1.14 17.55 -6.65
CA GLU A 292 -1.13 18.92 -7.23
C GLU A 292 -1.08 20.07 -6.21
N GLU A 293 -0.64 19.79 -4.97
CA GLU A 293 -0.59 20.72 -3.83
C GLU A 293 -1.96 21.16 -3.31
N GLU A 294 -2.99 20.37 -3.59
CA GLU A 294 -4.33 20.54 -3.00
C GLU A 294 -4.34 20.13 -1.52
N TYR A 295 -3.38 19.32 -1.08
CA TYR A 295 -3.34 18.69 0.24
C TYR A 295 -4.62 17.88 0.52
N GLY A 296 -5.15 17.24 -0.53
CA GLY A 296 -6.40 16.52 -0.52
C GLY A 296 -6.24 15.05 -0.09
N PRO A 297 -7.08 14.14 -0.61
CA PRO A 297 -7.09 12.74 -0.18
C PRO A 297 -5.75 12.00 -0.33
N PHE A 298 -4.90 12.36 -1.30
CA PHE A 298 -3.58 11.74 -1.44
C PHE A 298 -2.65 12.13 -0.30
N TYR A 299 -2.64 13.40 0.08
CA TYR A 299 -1.90 13.92 1.23
C TYR A 299 -2.44 13.37 2.56
N GLU A 300 -3.76 13.52 2.81
CA GLU A 300 -4.40 13.12 4.07
C GLU A 300 -4.20 11.64 4.37
N LYS A 301 -4.34 10.78 3.35
CA LYS A 301 -4.13 9.32 3.50
C LYS A 301 -2.69 8.99 3.87
N ASN A 302 -1.70 9.73 3.35
CA ASN A 302 -0.29 9.51 3.70
C ASN A 302 0.01 9.91 5.15
N VAL A 303 -0.51 11.06 5.61
CA VAL A 303 -0.35 11.51 7.00
C VAL A 303 -1.01 10.52 7.96
N LEU A 304 -2.22 10.08 7.65
CA LEU A 304 -2.92 9.07 8.45
C LEU A 304 -2.16 7.74 8.51
N ALA A 305 -1.69 7.24 7.37
CA ALA A 305 -0.91 6.00 7.32
C ALA A 305 0.42 6.13 8.08
N HIS A 306 1.13 7.26 7.95
CA HIS A 306 2.33 7.55 8.72
C HIS A 306 2.05 7.49 10.23
N ARG A 307 1.01 8.20 10.70
CA ARG A 307 0.63 8.22 12.12
C ARG A 307 0.31 6.81 12.62
N LEU A 308 -0.54 6.07 11.90
CA LEU A 308 -0.91 4.71 12.29
C LEU A 308 0.31 3.79 12.37
N LEU A 309 1.27 3.93 11.45
CA LEU A 309 2.47 3.09 11.45
C LEU A 309 3.50 3.52 12.49
N ALA A 310 3.65 4.80 12.79
CA ALA A 310 4.60 5.26 13.80
C ALA A 310 4.09 5.04 15.24
N GLU A 311 2.79 5.27 15.48
CA GLU A 311 2.25 5.43 16.83
C GLU A 311 1.44 4.22 17.32
N SER A 312 0.74 3.51 16.43
CA SER A 312 -0.17 2.44 16.85
C SER A 312 0.59 1.28 17.48
N GLU A 313 0.10 0.78 18.62
CA GLU A 313 0.70 -0.35 19.33
C GLU A 313 0.85 -1.56 18.40
N GLY A 314 -0.18 -1.90 17.60
CA GLY A 314 -0.15 -3.03 16.67
C GLY A 314 0.66 -2.83 15.39
N SER A 315 1.43 -1.75 15.27
CA SER A 315 2.18 -1.43 14.05
C SER A 315 3.36 -2.37 13.81
N PRO A 316 3.64 -2.77 12.54
CA PRO A 316 4.88 -3.45 12.20
C PRO A 316 6.12 -2.61 12.52
N TRP A 317 6.08 -1.28 12.37
CA TRP A 317 7.28 -0.43 12.50
C TRP A 317 7.76 -0.31 13.95
N ARG A 318 6.89 -0.60 14.93
CA ARG A 318 7.26 -0.68 16.35
C ARG A 318 7.87 -2.01 16.74
N HIS A 319 7.62 -3.06 15.97
CA HIS A 319 7.98 -4.45 16.31
C HIS A 319 9.05 -5.06 15.39
N ILE A 320 9.26 -4.46 14.22
CA ILE A 320 10.29 -4.84 13.27
C ILE A 320 11.32 -3.70 13.25
N PRO A 321 12.52 -3.91 13.79
CA PRO A 321 13.55 -2.87 13.78
C PRO A 321 13.97 -2.55 12.34
N TRP A 322 14.31 -1.28 12.08
CA TRP A 322 14.83 -0.88 10.77
C TRP A 322 16.19 -1.56 10.49
N ARG A 323 17.10 -1.56 11.48
CA ARG A 323 18.42 -2.20 11.40
C ARG A 323 18.48 -3.45 12.23
#